data_AF-A0A2E8K0K5-F1
#
_entry.id   AF-A0A2E8K0K5-F1
#
_cell.length_a   1.000
_cell.length_b   1.000
_cell.length_c   1.000
_cell.angle_alpha   90.00
_cell.angle_beta   90.00
_cell.angle_gamma   90.00
#
_symmetry.space_group_name_H-M   'P 1'
#
loop_
_entity.id
_entity.type
_entity.pdbx_description
1 polymer ?
#
loop_
_entity_poly.entity_id
_entity_poly.type
_entity_poly.pdbx_seq_one_letter_code
_entity_poly.pdbx_strand_id
1 'polypeptide(L)'
;QTTIQIGWTTGAMIAVPPIGFAIATLFRSRIRHRHRNPHLVRASLARRDALATLDGDGTAADRVHRALAGLVAARLHRADVAMTPREMLEAVEGAGLDPKTRDELKAVLETSENARYAVGLDDAEASADLLKRARDLVDPLDRIRPKAASNESRGARS
;
A
#
# COMPACT_ATOMS: atom_id res chain seq x y z
N GLN A 1 -32.71 58.17 0.70
CA GLN A 1 -31.57 57.25 0.41
C GLN A 1 -31.66 56.12 1.42
N THR A 2 -32.16 54.96 1.00
CA THR A 2 -32.29 53.77 1.85
C THR A 2 -31.02 52.95 1.71
N THR A 3 -30.11 53.11 2.66
CA THR A 3 -28.91 52.27 2.81
C THR A 3 -29.36 50.88 3.25
N ILE A 4 -29.40 49.94 2.30
CA ILE A 4 -29.61 48.52 2.59
C ILE A 4 -28.39 48.06 3.39
N GLN A 5 -28.50 48.03 4.72
CA GLN A 5 -27.54 47.33 5.56
C GLN A 5 -27.71 45.83 5.28
N ILE A 6 -26.96 45.35 4.30
CA ILE A 6 -26.79 43.92 4.05
C ILE A 6 -26.03 43.38 5.26
N GLY A 7 -26.81 42.98 6.28
CA GLY A 7 -26.29 42.25 7.41
C GLY A 7 -25.59 40.99 6.92
N TRP A 8 -24.49 40.63 7.57
CA TRP A 8 -23.69 39.44 7.26
C TRP A 8 -24.51 38.16 7.06
N THR A 9 -25.69 38.08 7.68
CA THR A 9 -26.66 36.99 7.56
C THR A 9 -27.24 36.81 6.15
N THR A 10 -27.53 37.89 5.42
CA THR A 10 -28.08 37.81 4.06
C THR A 10 -26.99 37.42 3.05
N GLY A 11 -25.75 37.89 3.25
CA GLY A 11 -24.60 37.47 2.45
C GLY A 11 -24.26 35.98 2.64
N ALA A 12 -24.38 35.47 3.86
CA ALA A 12 -24.16 34.05 4.17
C ALA A 12 -25.20 33.14 3.49
N MET A 13 -26.48 33.50 3.51
CA MET A 13 -27.56 32.74 2.85
C MET A 13 -27.35 32.56 1.34
N ILE A 14 -26.78 33.56 0.66
CA ILE A 14 -26.53 33.52 -0.78
C ILE A 14 -25.25 32.73 -1.12
N ALA A 15 -24.25 32.77 -0.24
CA ALA A 15 -22.96 32.10 -0.44
C ALA A 15 -22.98 30.60 -0.06
N VAL A 16 -23.84 30.17 0.87
CA VAL A 16 -23.93 28.77 1.30
C VAL A 16 -24.28 27.80 0.15
N PRO A 17 -25.28 28.07 -0.71
CA PRO A 17 -25.62 27.19 -1.83
C PRO A 17 -24.47 26.96 -2.84
N PRO A 18 -23.77 27.99 -3.38
CA PRO A 18 -22.67 27.78 -4.32
C PRO A 18 -21.46 27.12 -3.66
N ILE A 19 -21.14 27.44 -2.40
CA ILE A 19 -20.06 26.78 -1.66
C ILE A 19 -20.39 25.30 -1.41
N GLY A 20 -21.61 24.99 -0.98
CA GLY A 20 -22.09 23.63 -0.80
C GLY A 20 -22.04 22.82 -2.10
N PHE A 21 -22.45 23.42 -3.23
CA PHE A 21 -22.37 22.81 -4.55
C PHE A 21 -20.93 22.55 -4.99
N ALA A 22 -20.01 23.49 -4.76
CA ALA A 22 -18.59 23.34 -5.05
C ALA A 22 -17.95 22.22 -4.21
N ILE A 23 -18.27 22.15 -2.91
CA ILE A 23 -17.82 21.07 -2.03
C ILE A 23 -18.37 19.72 -2.51
N ALA A 24 -19.67 19.64 -2.81
CA ALA A 24 -20.31 18.40 -3.26
C ALA A 24 -19.74 17.89 -4.59
N THR A 25 -19.47 18.80 -5.55
CA THR A 25 -18.87 18.44 -6.84
C THR A 25 -17.41 18.01 -6.70
N LEU A 26 -16.61 18.68 -5.85
CA LEU A 26 -15.27 18.23 -5.51
C LEU A 26 -15.29 16.85 -4.86
N PHE A 27 -16.21 16.61 -3.92
CA PHE A 27 -16.35 15.30 -3.26
C PHE A 27 -16.72 14.21 -4.26
N ARG A 28 -17.69 14.46 -5.14
CA ARG A 28 -18.13 13.52 -6.17
C ARG A 28 -17.03 13.26 -7.21
N SER A 29 -16.27 14.28 -7.60
CA SER A 29 -15.10 14.14 -8.47
C SER A 29 -14.02 13.28 -7.82
N ARG A 30 -13.72 13.52 -6.54
CA ARG A 30 -12.73 12.77 -5.77
C ARG A 30 -13.13 11.31 -5.58
N ILE A 31 -14.41 11.04 -5.31
CA ILE A 31 -14.97 9.67 -5.26
C ILE A 31 -14.82 8.99 -6.62
N ARG A 32 -15.21 9.66 -7.70
CA ARG A 32 -15.09 9.12 -9.07
C ARG A 32 -13.64 8.86 -9.46
N HIS A 33 -12.71 9.73 -9.06
CA HIS A 33 -11.28 9.55 -9.28
C HIS A 33 -10.71 8.35 -8.50
N ARG A 34 -11.18 8.13 -7.26
CA ARG A 34 -10.83 6.93 -6.48
C ARG A 34 -11.36 5.66 -7.12
N HIS A 35 -12.59 5.63 -7.60
CA HIS A 35 -13.14 4.46 -8.31
C HIS A 35 -12.43 4.17 -9.62
N ARG A 36 -11.96 5.20 -10.33
CA ARG A 36 -11.16 5.03 -11.56
C ARG A 36 -9.73 4.56 -11.30
N ASN A 37 -9.20 4.78 -10.10
CA ASN A 37 -7.81 4.43 -9.74
C ASN A 37 -7.74 3.58 -8.45
N PRO A 38 -8.30 2.35 -8.46
CA PRO A 38 -8.33 1.49 -7.27
C PRO A 38 -6.93 1.08 -6.80
N HIS A 39 -5.94 1.07 -7.69
CA HIS A 39 -4.54 0.77 -7.37
C HIS A 39 -3.91 1.83 -6.46
N LEU A 40 -4.26 3.12 -6.62
CA LEU A 40 -3.74 4.20 -5.76
C LEU A 40 -4.29 4.10 -4.34
N VAL A 41 -5.57 3.73 -4.20
CA VAL A 41 -6.19 3.53 -2.89
C VAL A 41 -5.53 2.34 -2.18
N ARG A 42 -5.35 1.22 -2.88
CA ARG A 42 -4.64 0.04 -2.36
C ARG A 42 -3.22 0.40 -1.92
N ALA A 43 -2.45 1.09 -2.78
CA ALA A 43 -1.09 1.51 -2.44
C ALA A 43 -1.01 2.46 -1.24
N SER A 44 -2.06 3.25 -0.97
CA SER A 44 -2.12 4.16 0.18
C SER A 44 -2.49 3.46 1.51
N LEU A 45 -3.20 2.33 1.44
CA LEU A 45 -3.59 1.54 2.61
C LEU A 45 -2.61 0.39 2.88
N ALA A 46 -1.79 0.02 1.90
CA ALA A 46 -0.90 -1.14 1.91
C ALA A 46 -0.07 -1.27 3.20
N ARG A 47 0.56 -0.19 3.66
CA ARG A 47 1.34 -0.18 4.91
C ARG A 47 0.49 -0.54 6.12
N ARG A 48 -0.70 0.08 6.24
CA ARG A 48 -1.62 -0.17 7.36
C ARG A 48 -2.13 -1.60 7.33
N ASP A 49 -2.50 -2.09 6.16
CA ASP A 49 -3.06 -3.43 6.00
C ASP A 49 -1.97 -4.50 6.23
N ALA A 50 -0.72 -4.24 5.85
CA ALA A 50 0.42 -5.11 6.15
C ALA A 50 0.69 -5.21 7.66
N LEU A 51 0.72 -4.08 8.38
CA LEU A 51 0.87 -4.07 9.83
C LEU A 51 -0.28 -4.79 10.54
N ALA A 52 -1.53 -4.53 10.11
CA ALA A 52 -2.70 -5.23 10.65
C ALA A 52 -2.63 -6.74 10.39
N THR A 53 -2.08 -7.17 9.26
CA THR A 53 -1.89 -8.60 8.95
C THR A 53 -0.84 -9.25 9.85
N LEU A 54 0.25 -8.54 10.18
CA LEU A 54 1.28 -9.02 11.11
C LEU A 54 0.73 -9.19 12.54
N ASP A 55 -0.17 -8.31 12.97
CA ASP A 55 -0.80 -8.34 14.29
C ASP A 55 -2.04 -9.25 14.36
N GLY A 56 -2.50 -9.79 13.23
CA GLY A 56 -3.70 -10.61 13.13
C GLY A 56 -3.52 -12.05 13.58
N ASP A 57 -4.52 -12.88 13.24
CA ASP A 57 -4.56 -14.29 13.61
C ASP A 57 -3.84 -15.21 12.59
N GLY A 58 -3.39 -16.37 13.07
CA GLY A 58 -2.72 -17.41 12.27
C GLY A 58 -1.24 -17.60 12.61
N THR A 59 -0.59 -18.51 11.91
CA THR A 59 0.84 -18.80 12.13
C THR A 59 1.69 -17.57 11.82
N ALA A 60 2.81 -17.37 12.54
CA ALA A 60 3.71 -16.25 12.27
C ALA A 60 4.19 -16.24 10.81
N ALA A 61 4.50 -17.42 10.27
CA ALA A 61 4.92 -17.59 8.88
C ALA A 61 3.84 -17.16 7.86
N ASP A 62 2.58 -17.59 8.05
CA ASP A 62 1.50 -17.21 7.14
C ASP A 62 1.25 -15.70 7.17
N ARG A 63 1.30 -15.10 8.36
CA ARG A 63 1.11 -13.65 8.55
C ARG A 63 2.22 -12.85 7.88
N VAL A 64 3.47 -13.24 8.07
CA VAL A 64 4.63 -12.58 7.44
C VAL A 64 4.55 -12.66 5.92
N HIS A 65 4.34 -13.86 5.37
CA HIS A 65 4.25 -14.02 3.93
C HIS A 65 3.10 -13.19 3.33
N ARG A 66 1.90 -13.27 3.94
CA ARG A 66 0.72 -12.52 3.47
C ARG A 66 0.92 -11.00 3.56
N ALA A 67 1.48 -10.51 4.66
CA ALA A 67 1.71 -9.08 4.87
C ALA A 67 2.68 -8.51 3.84
N LEU A 68 3.83 -9.16 3.64
CA LEU A 68 4.87 -8.71 2.72
C LEU A 68 4.43 -8.84 1.26
N ALA A 69 3.78 -9.95 0.89
CA ALA A 69 3.24 -10.15 -0.46
C ALA A 69 2.17 -9.11 -0.82
N GLY A 70 1.21 -8.87 0.08
CA GLY A 70 0.17 -7.86 -0.11
C GLY A 70 0.73 -6.44 -0.22
N LEU A 71 1.72 -6.11 0.63
CA LEU A 71 2.40 -4.81 0.56
C LEU A 71 3.08 -4.61 -0.80
N VAL A 72 3.92 -5.56 -1.23
CA VAL A 72 4.64 -5.48 -2.51
C VAL A 72 3.68 -5.43 -3.68
N ALA A 73 2.64 -6.29 -3.70
CA ALA A 73 1.62 -6.29 -4.74
C ALA A 73 0.91 -4.93 -4.86
N ALA A 74 0.50 -4.36 -3.73
CA ALA A 74 -0.17 -3.07 -3.69
C ALA A 74 0.74 -1.92 -4.14
N ARG A 75 2.01 -1.90 -3.68
CA ARG A 75 2.98 -0.84 -4.03
C ARG A 75 3.41 -0.88 -5.50
N LEU A 76 3.47 -2.07 -6.10
CA LEU A 76 3.87 -2.27 -7.50
C LEU A 76 2.68 -2.38 -8.45
N HIS A 77 1.46 -2.09 -7.97
CA HIS A 77 0.21 -2.16 -8.73
C HIS A 77 -0.04 -3.52 -9.40
N ARG A 78 0.43 -4.62 -8.78
CA ARG A 78 0.16 -5.97 -9.24
C ARG A 78 -1.20 -6.45 -8.74
N ALA A 79 -1.71 -7.51 -9.37
CA ALA A 79 -2.91 -8.19 -8.90
C ALA A 79 -2.65 -8.80 -7.52
N ASP A 80 -3.67 -8.82 -6.67
CA ASP A 80 -3.63 -9.32 -5.29
C ASP A 80 -3.69 -10.86 -5.25
N VAL A 81 -2.93 -11.49 -6.15
CA VAL A 81 -2.78 -12.94 -6.23
C VAL A 81 -1.57 -13.31 -5.39
N ALA A 82 -1.67 -14.40 -4.63
CA ALA A 82 -0.62 -14.87 -3.73
C ALA A 82 0.74 -14.93 -4.44
N MET A 83 1.56 -13.91 -4.21
CA MET A 83 2.85 -13.74 -4.85
C MET A 83 3.83 -14.70 -4.18
N THR A 84 4.51 -15.51 -4.97
CA THR A 84 5.54 -16.41 -4.44
C THR A 84 6.74 -15.60 -3.93
N PRO A 85 7.55 -16.13 -2.99
CA PRO A 85 8.75 -15.44 -2.50
C PRO A 85 9.70 -15.02 -3.62
N ARG A 86 9.87 -15.89 -4.62
CA ARG A 86 10.70 -15.60 -5.80
C ARG A 86 10.16 -14.43 -6.61
N GLU A 87 8.87 -14.43 -6.93
CA GLU A 87 8.23 -13.32 -7.66
C GLU A 87 8.32 -12.00 -6.89
N MET A 88 8.26 -12.05 -5.56
CA MET A 88 8.42 -10.89 -4.69
C MET A 88 9.83 -10.32 -4.78
N LEU A 89 10.86 -11.16 -4.69
CA LEU A 89 12.26 -10.76 -4.82
C LEU A 89 12.56 -10.14 -6.19
N GLU A 90 12.11 -10.79 -7.27
CA GLU A 90 12.26 -10.27 -8.63
C GLU A 90 11.54 -8.92 -8.81
N ALA A 91 10.36 -8.76 -8.18
CA ALA A 91 9.58 -7.53 -8.26
C ALA A 91 10.26 -6.36 -7.54
N VAL A 92 10.79 -6.58 -6.33
CA VAL A 92 11.46 -5.52 -5.55
C VAL A 92 12.83 -5.16 -6.13
N GLU A 93 13.53 -6.12 -6.73
CA GLU A 93 14.76 -5.87 -7.48
C GLU A 93 14.48 -4.99 -8.70
N GLY A 94 13.45 -5.32 -9.48
CA GLY A 94 13.02 -4.49 -10.61
C GLY A 94 12.57 -3.09 -10.20
N ALA A 95 12.13 -2.92 -8.95
CA ALA A 95 11.75 -1.63 -8.37
C ALA A 95 12.93 -0.85 -7.75
N GLY A 96 14.14 -1.40 -7.76
CA GLY A 96 15.35 -0.76 -7.25
C GLY A 96 15.46 -0.75 -5.73
N LEU A 97 14.90 -1.75 -5.04
CA LEU A 97 15.12 -1.91 -3.61
C LEU A 97 16.61 -2.13 -3.32
N ASP A 98 17.10 -1.52 -2.24
CA ASP A 98 18.50 -1.63 -1.82
C ASP A 98 18.92 -3.11 -1.61
N PRO A 99 20.12 -3.53 -2.06
CA PRO A 99 20.57 -4.91 -1.97
C PRO A 99 20.53 -5.48 -0.55
N LYS A 100 20.94 -4.72 0.47
CA LYS A 100 20.93 -5.17 1.86
C LYS A 100 19.51 -5.44 2.34
N THR A 101 18.56 -4.59 1.97
CA THR A 101 17.15 -4.77 2.32
C THR A 101 16.55 -5.97 1.59
N ARG A 102 16.94 -6.20 0.34
CA ARG A 102 16.51 -7.37 -0.44
C ARG A 102 17.04 -8.68 0.16
N ASP A 103 18.29 -8.70 0.61
CA ASP A 103 18.88 -9.87 1.26
C ASP A 103 18.16 -10.19 2.58
N GLU A 104 17.81 -9.16 3.35
CA GLU A 104 17.00 -9.31 4.57
C GLU A 104 15.59 -9.83 4.25
N LEU A 105 14.93 -9.30 3.22
CA LEU A 105 13.64 -9.81 2.74
C LEU A 105 13.74 -11.30 2.37
N LYS A 106 14.78 -11.69 1.64
CA LYS A 106 15.02 -13.09 1.28
C LYS A 106 15.16 -13.96 2.54
N ALA A 107 15.98 -13.55 3.49
CA ALA A 107 16.20 -14.29 4.73
C ALA A 107 14.91 -14.47 5.57
N VAL A 108 14.09 -13.41 5.66
CA VAL A 108 12.78 -13.45 6.33
C VAL A 108 11.83 -14.42 5.63
N LEU A 109 11.76 -14.39 4.29
CA LEU A 109 10.92 -15.30 3.51
C LEU A 109 11.37 -16.75 3.65
N GLU A 110 12.67 -17.04 3.57
CA GLU A 110 13.23 -18.39 3.75
C GLU A 110 12.96 -18.92 5.16
N THR A 111 13.13 -18.09 6.19
CA THR A 111 12.84 -18.46 7.59
C THR A 111 11.35 -18.73 7.78
N SER A 112 10.50 -17.91 7.18
CA SER A 112 9.05 -18.11 7.18
C SER A 112 8.64 -19.40 6.47
N GLU A 113 9.24 -19.73 5.32
CA GLU A 113 8.95 -20.99 4.62
C GLU A 113 9.40 -22.21 5.44
N ASN A 114 10.61 -22.17 6.01
CA ASN A 114 11.12 -23.24 6.85
C ASN A 114 10.24 -23.46 8.10
N ALA A 115 9.75 -22.39 8.72
CA ALA A 115 8.86 -22.46 9.87
C ALA A 115 7.52 -23.14 9.55
N ARG A 116 7.01 -23.05 8.31
CA ARG A 116 5.78 -23.76 7.90
C ARG A 116 5.95 -25.27 7.88
N TYR A 117 7.16 -25.75 7.60
CA TYR A 117 7.45 -27.19 7.51
C TYR A 117 8.00 -27.76 8.82
N ALA A 118 8.53 -26.93 9.71
CA ALA A 118 9.00 -27.32 11.04
C ALA A 118 7.86 -27.44 12.08
N VAL A 119 6.74 -28.06 11.70
CA VAL A 119 5.56 -28.23 12.55
C VAL A 119 5.94 -29.06 13.80
N GLY A 120 5.98 -28.41 14.97
CA GLY A 120 6.19 -29.09 16.27
C GLY A 120 7.17 -28.41 17.23
N LEU A 121 7.94 -27.41 16.78
CA LEU A 121 8.78 -26.56 17.63
C LEU A 121 8.17 -25.16 17.65
N ASP A 122 7.17 -24.96 18.51
CA ASP A 122 6.50 -23.67 18.71
C ASP A 122 7.42 -22.77 19.54
N ASP A 123 8.52 -22.34 18.93
CA ASP A 123 9.44 -21.39 19.52
C ASP A 123 8.84 -19.98 19.40
N ALA A 124 8.25 -19.53 20.50
CA ALA A 124 7.66 -18.21 20.63
C ALA A 124 8.69 -17.10 20.41
N GLU A 125 9.96 -17.32 20.77
CA GLU A 125 11.04 -16.35 20.58
C GLU A 125 11.40 -16.24 19.10
N ALA A 126 11.58 -17.37 18.40
CA ALA A 126 11.82 -17.39 16.96
C ALA A 126 10.65 -16.76 16.17
N SER A 127 9.42 -17.03 16.59
CA SER A 127 8.23 -16.42 15.98
C SER A 127 8.16 -14.91 16.21
N ALA A 128 8.51 -14.43 17.42
CA ALA A 128 8.54 -13.02 17.74
C ALA A 128 9.65 -12.28 16.96
N ASP A 129 10.84 -12.88 16.84
CA ASP A 129 11.94 -12.33 16.05
C ASP A 129 11.57 -12.23 14.56
N LEU A 130 10.97 -13.29 14.00
CA LEU A 130 10.50 -13.29 12.61
C LEU A 130 9.48 -12.18 12.35
N LEU A 131 8.51 -11.98 13.25
CA LEU A 131 7.53 -10.90 13.15
C LEU A 131 8.17 -9.51 13.28
N LYS A 132 9.17 -9.35 14.16
CA LYS A 132 9.92 -8.11 14.32
C LYS A 132 10.67 -7.75 13.04
N ARG A 133 11.45 -8.69 12.50
CA ARG A 133 12.18 -8.51 11.24
C ARG A 133 11.25 -8.19 10.07
N ALA A 134 10.09 -8.84 10.00
CA ALA A 134 9.07 -8.52 9.01
C ALA A 134 8.51 -7.09 9.17
N ARG A 135 8.29 -6.60 10.39
CA ARG A 135 7.88 -5.21 10.64
C ARG A 135 8.95 -4.22 10.18
N ASP A 136 10.23 -4.50 10.45
CA ASP A 136 11.34 -3.63 10.04
C ASP A 136 11.45 -3.49 8.51
N LEU A 137 10.97 -4.48 7.76
CA LEU A 137 10.88 -4.45 6.29
C LEU A 137 9.69 -3.64 5.74
N VAL A 138 8.68 -3.32 6.54
CA VAL A 138 7.47 -2.63 6.05
C VAL A 138 7.79 -1.24 5.50
N ASP A 139 8.55 -0.43 6.25
CA ASP A 139 8.88 0.93 5.85
C ASP A 139 9.73 1.03 4.56
N PRO A 140 10.81 0.24 4.38
CA PRO A 140 11.54 0.28 3.12
C PRO A 140 10.73 -0.27 1.95
N LEU A 141 9.88 -1.29 2.16
CA LEU A 141 9.00 -1.81 1.12
C LEU A 141 7.88 -0.82 0.74
N ASP A 142 7.36 -0.04 1.67
CA ASP A 142 6.35 1.00 1.37
C ASP A 142 6.92 2.13 0.47
N ARG A 143 8.24 2.32 0.48
CA ARG A 143 8.93 3.31 -0.36
C ARG A 143 9.13 2.87 -1.80
N ILE A 144 8.97 1.59 -2.13
CA ILE A 144 9.13 1.12 -3.51
C ILE A 144 8.05 1.72 -4.42
N ARG A 145 8.42 1.91 -5.68
CA ARG A 145 7.55 2.45 -6.72
C ARG A 145 7.65 1.56 -7.96
N PRO A 146 6.57 1.43 -8.76
CA PRO A 146 6.67 0.74 -10.03
C PRO A 146 7.76 1.41 -10.89
N LYS A 147 8.60 0.61 -11.54
CA LYS A 147 9.52 1.13 -12.55
C LYS A 147 8.68 1.82 -13.62
N ALA A 148 8.94 3.10 -13.88
CA ALA A 148 8.26 3.82 -14.95
C ALA A 148 8.48 3.01 -16.23
N ALA A 149 7.38 2.61 -16.89
CA ALA A 149 7.47 1.94 -18.18
C ALA A 149 8.29 2.86 -19.09
N SER A 150 9.49 2.43 -19.48
CA SER A 150 10.30 3.22 -20.40
C SER A 150 9.49 3.41 -21.67
N ASN A 151 9.31 4.66 -22.08
CA ASN A 151 8.59 5.05 -23.31
C ASN A 151 9.28 4.53 -24.60
N GLU A 152 10.26 3.64 -24.51
CA GLU A 152 11.08 3.16 -25.63
C GLU A 152 10.30 2.32 -26.66
N SER A 153 9.13 1.79 -26.32
CA SER A 153 8.34 0.96 -27.26
C SER A 153 7.44 1.75 -28.20
N ARG A 154 7.31 3.09 -28.05
CA ARG A 154 6.37 3.90 -28.85
C ARG A 154 6.99 4.56 -30.10
N GLY A 155 8.32 4.53 -30.24
CA GLY A 155 9.05 5.08 -31.39
C GLY A 155 9.39 4.06 -32.48
N ALA A 156 9.19 2.76 -32.26
CA ALA A 156 9.56 1.70 -33.21
C ALA A 156 8.46 1.32 -34.22
N ARG A 157 7.39 2.14 -34.32
CA ARG A 157 6.33 2.00 -35.32
C ARG A 157 5.91 3.39 -35.83
N SER A 158 6.79 4.05 -36.56
CA SER A 158 6.43 5.12 -37.49
C SER A 158 7.28 4.98 -38.75
#